data_AF-H9WDQ2-F1
#
_entry.id   AF-H9WDQ2-F1
#
_cell.length_a   1.000
_cell.length_b   1.000
_cell.length_c   1.000
_cell.angle_alpha   90.00
_cell.angle_beta   90.00
_cell.angle_gamma   90.00
#
_symmetry.space_group_name_H-M   'P 1'
#
loop_
_entity.id
_entity.type
_entity.pdbx_description
1 polymer ?
#
loop_
_entity_poly.entity_id
_entity_poly.type
_entity_poly.pdbx_seq_one_letter_code
_entity_poly.pdbx_strand_id
1 'polypeptide(L)' 'VRLGISRALQNWEPGLHPYLRSAGLLTRDPRMVERKKPGKAKARKSFQWVKR' A
#
# COMPACT_ATOMS: atom_id res chain seq x y z
N VAL A 1 -4.16 -6.20 -9.98
CA VAL A 1 -3.97 -6.39 -11.43
C VAL A 1 -2.78 -5.60 -11.99
N ARG A 2 -2.70 -4.27 -11.80
CA ARG A 2 -1.62 -3.39 -12.32
C ARG A 2 -0.19 -3.96 -12.17
N LEU A 3 0.22 -4.29 -10.95
CA LEU A 3 1.58 -4.79 -10.67
C LEU A 3 1.91 -6.09 -11.43
N GLY A 4 0.90 -6.95 -11.67
CA GLY A 4 1.08 -8.19 -12.42
C GLY A 4 1.39 -7.92 -13.89
N ILE A 5 0.67 -6.98 -14.51
CA ILE A 5 0.91 -6.57 -15.92
C ILE A 5 2.30 -5.96 -16.05
N SER A 6 2.70 -5.08 -15.12
CA SER A 6 4.04 -4.46 -15.15
C SER A 6 5.17 -5.48 -15.03
N ARG A 7 5.00 -6.54 -14.24
CA ARG A 7 5.96 -7.64 -14.14
C ARG A 7 5.99 -8.51 -15.40
N ALA A 8 4.84 -8.76 -16.02
CA ALA A 8 4.77 -9.48 -17.29
C ALA A 8 5.50 -8.72 -18.42
N LEU A 9 5.29 -7.41 -18.51
CA LEU A 9 5.98 -6.54 -19.48
C LEU A 9 7.49 -6.49 -19.26
N GLN A 10 7.94 -6.45 -18.00
CA GLN A 10 9.36 -6.51 -17.66
C GLN A 10 10.03 -7.82 -18.13
N ASN A 11 9.32 -8.95 -18.02
CA ASN A 11 9.84 -10.25 -18.47
C ASN A 11 9.85 -10.39 -20.00
N TRP A 12 8.90 -9.76 -20.68
CA TRP A 12 8.83 -9.77 -22.14
C TRP A 12 9.92 -8.91 -22.78
N GLU A 13 10.11 -7.69 -22.28
CA GLU A 13 11.08 -6.72 -22.80
C GLU A 13 11.86 -6.07 -21.64
N PRO A 14 13.07 -6.58 -21.32
CA PRO A 14 13.89 -6.05 -20.22
C PRO A 14 14.25 -4.57 -20.37
N GLY A 15 14.28 -4.04 -21.61
CA GLY A 15 14.52 -2.63 -21.90
C GLY A 15 13.44 -1.67 -21.38
N LEU A 16 12.26 -2.18 -21.05
CA LEU A 16 11.17 -1.38 -20.46
C LEU A 16 11.35 -1.11 -18.96
N HIS A 17 12.26 -1.82 -18.29
CA HIS A 17 12.49 -1.67 -16.85
C HIS A 17 12.73 -0.22 -16.37
N PRO A 18 13.64 0.58 -16.97
CA PRO A 18 13.87 1.96 -16.53
C PRO A 18 12.60 2.83 -16.64
N TYR A 19 11.81 2.65 -17.69
CA TYR A 19 10.54 3.38 -17.89
C TYR A 19 9.45 2.95 -16.90
N LEU A 20 9.32 1.64 -16.64
CA LEU A 20 8.36 1.12 -15.67
C LEU A 20 8.71 1.53 -14.23
N ARG A 21 10.02 1.65 -13.94
CA ARG A 21 10.51 2.08 -12.64
C ARG A 21 10.31 3.58 -12.42
N SER A 22 10.62 4.42 -13.42
CA SER A 22 10.38 5.87 -13.33
C SER A 22 8.88 6.20 -13.22
N ALA A 23 8.02 5.42 -13.89
CA ALA A 23 6.56 5.52 -13.77
C ALA A 23 6.00 4.95 -12.44
N GLY A 24 6.82 4.35 -11.58
CA GLY A 24 6.39 3.83 -10.27
C GLY A 24 5.51 2.58 -10.32
N LEU A 25 5.51 1.85 -11.44
CA LEU A 25 4.61 0.72 -11.69
C LEU A 25 5.09 -0.60 -11.08
N LEU A 26 6.38 -0.69 -10.74
CA LEU A 26 7.00 -1.90 -10.19
C LEU A 26 6.89 -2.02 -8.67
N THR A 27 6.55 -0.93 -7.98
CA THR A 27 6.42 -0.91 -6.51
C THR A 27 5.05 -1.43 -6.08
N ARG A 28 5.05 -2.45 -5.21
CA ARG A 28 3.81 -2.89 -4.55
C ARG A 28 3.40 -1.85 -3.51
N ASP A 29 2.10 -1.57 -3.42
CA ASP A 29 1.54 -0.81 -2.30
C ASP A 29 1.52 -1.68 -1.03
N PRO A 30 2.29 -1.32 0.02
CA PRO A 30 2.33 -2.08 1.27
C PRO A 30 1.19 -1.70 2.23
N ARG A 31 0.39 -0.67 1.91
CA ARG A 31 -0.65 -0.17 2.81
C ARG A 31 -1.65 -1.27 3.12
N MET A 32 -1.89 -1.46 4.41
CA MET A 32 -2.81 -2.45 4.94
C MET A 32 -3.66 -1.81 6.03
N VAL A 33 -4.90 -2.28 6.17
CA VAL A 33 -5.80 -1.79 7.21
C VAL A 33 -5.23 -2.16 8.57
N GLU A 34 -5.01 -1.15 9.42
CA GLU A 34 -4.59 -1.38 10.78
C GLU A 34 -5.70 -2.07 11.60
N ARG A 35 -5.31 -3.01 12.46
CA ARG A 35 -6.25 -3.67 13.36
C ARG A 35 -6.86 -2.73 14.40
N LYS A 36 -8.04 -3.07 14.90
CA LYS A 36 -8.64 -2.42 16.08
C LYS A 36 -7.79 -2.71 17.32
N LYS A 37 -7.55 -1.68 18.14
CA LYS A 37 -6.84 -1.78 19.42
C LYS A 37 -7.88 -1.77 20.57
N PRO A 38 -7.68 -2.55 21.65
CA PRO A 38 -8.58 -2.52 22.81
C PRO A 38 -8.59 -1.12 23.43
N GLY A 39 -9.73 -0.73 24.02
CA GLY A 39 -9.92 0.62 24.57
C GLY A 39 -10.11 1.73 23.52
N LYS A 40 -10.13 1.39 22.23
CA LYS A 40 -10.40 2.34 21.13
C LYS A 40 -11.60 1.92 20.30
N ALA A 41 -12.31 2.91 19.75
CA ALA A 41 -13.46 2.67 18.87
C ALA A 41 -13.03 2.10 17.50
N LYS A 42 -11.85 2.48 17.01
CA LYS A 42 -11.21 1.98 15.77
C LYS A 42 -9.70 1.81 15.96
N ALA A 43 -8.93 1.62 14.88
CA ALA A 43 -7.46 1.50 14.95
C ALA A 43 -6.75 2.67 15.66
N ARG A 44 -7.30 3.89 15.55
CA ARG A 44 -6.74 5.10 16.18
C ARG A 44 -7.74 5.94 16.98
N LYS A 45 -9.03 5.96 16.59
CA LYS A 45 -10.10 6.73 17.23
C LYS A 45 -10.31 6.32 18.69
N SER A 46 -10.05 7.24 19.62
CA SER A 46 -10.35 7.10 21.05
C SER A 46 -11.77 7.57 21.37
N PHE A 47 -12.27 7.18 22.54
CA PHE A 47 -13.46 7.79 23.14
C PHE A 47 -13.09 9.18 23.72
N GLN A 48 -14.10 10.02 23.92
CA GLN A 48 -13.90 11.33 24.54
C GLN A 48 -13.51 11.14 26.01
N TRP A 49 -12.42 11.78 26.42
CA TRP A 49 -12.01 11.79 27.81
C TRP A 49 -12.77 12.89 28.56
N VAL A 50 -13.35 12.54 29.71
CA VAL A 50 -14.02 13.49 30.60
C VAL A 50 -13.15 13.66 31.83
N LYS A 51 -12.67 14.89 32.06
CA LYS A 51 -11.91 15.26 33.25
C LYS A 51 -12.88 15.34 34.44
N ARG A 52 -12.44 14.81 35.59
CA ARG A 52 -13.12 15.01 36.87
C ARG A 52 -12.47 16.16 37.63
#